data_AF-A0A0N5C984-F1
#
_entry.id   AF-A0A0N5C984-F1
#
_cell.length_a   1.000
_cell.length_b   1.000
_cell.length_c   1.000
_cell.angle_alpha   90.00
_cell.angle_beta   90.00
_cell.angle_gamma   90.00
#
_symmetry.space_group_name_H-M   'P 1'
#
loop_
_entity.id
_entity.type
_entity.pdbx_description
1 polymer ?
#
loop_
_entity_poly.entity_id
_entity_poly.type
_entity_poly.pdbx_seq_one_letter_code
_entity_poly.pdbx_strand_id
1 'polypeptide(L)'
;FKEFKRIHSNVDLYAVEEGHLEIVYNHSRPILDHDARNYETLIRNFNKGRVKKEIFLDNLYDMMLDVEKREELLDHIKKSINRFFSIFNRLKLDGNCDYGVIPNEITALYTADSYPSMKIKRRFGESYFKYEDSSLFRICDPKKCYQPCDKSSHHSWFNLTLVEDDGKACEIIGHLRERAENREFQTLFMDIKLSIKDRHEEITYINIFVPRSDFKSKFISFNLEKIGNTHTSSTLVDFLFSEKKNYIVCYNDVEMKKKFKDIFTDVFRHDRGPDFPCAKIIGLVNRLNTLVEATGEECSIPRYFPKTWKDAYYKNESNNNSQHNDNEEEEVHSDDETSITKQQRTHIRKMSKNMEFRNLCYLTTGYDYDESESEPYSFWHRKPLRDQQRQEMLTRLVALYDITLNLNNAMSQDPEYKGHDFPIFSARVGKC
;
A
#
# COMPACT_ATOMS: atom_id res chain seq x y z
N PHE A 1 44.18 -3.68 -1.51
CA PHE A 1 43.40 -3.33 -0.29
C PHE A 1 42.71 -1.96 -0.34
N LYS A 2 43.00 -1.04 -1.28
CA LYS A 2 42.31 0.27 -1.40
C LYS A 2 41.19 0.35 -2.46
N GLU A 3 40.77 -0.78 -3.03
CA GLU A 3 39.66 -0.86 -4.01
C GLU A 3 38.58 -1.89 -3.63
N PHE A 4 38.44 -2.21 -2.34
CA PHE A 4 37.23 -2.88 -1.90
C PHE A 4 36.14 -1.81 -1.72
N LYS A 5 35.31 -1.61 -2.75
CA LYS A 5 33.96 -1.04 -2.59
C LYS A 5 33.33 -1.75 -1.39
N ARG A 6 32.75 -1.01 -0.45
CA ARG A 6 32.07 -1.57 0.73
C ARG A 6 30.84 -2.37 0.28
N ILE A 7 31.05 -3.64 -0.04
CA ILE A 7 29.97 -4.61 -0.16
C ILE A 7 29.69 -5.08 1.27
N HIS A 8 28.66 -4.54 1.91
CA HIS A 8 28.07 -5.20 3.09
C HIS A 8 27.31 -6.43 2.59
N SER A 9 28.02 -7.51 2.36
CA SER A 9 27.41 -8.81 2.09
C SER A 9 27.17 -9.51 3.41
N ASN A 10 25.91 -9.76 3.76
CA ASN A 10 25.58 -10.76 4.76
C ASN A 10 25.74 -12.15 4.11
N VAL A 11 27.00 -12.56 3.89
CA VAL A 11 27.31 -13.95 3.56
C VAL A 11 27.28 -14.71 4.87
N ASP A 12 26.45 -15.75 4.95
CA ASP A 12 26.58 -16.75 5.99
C ASP A 12 27.83 -17.59 5.70
N LEU A 13 28.95 -17.20 6.29
CA LEU A 13 30.25 -17.83 6.09
C LEU A 13 30.26 -19.30 6.55
N TYR A 14 29.37 -19.68 7.48
CA TYR A 14 29.24 -21.08 7.91
C TYR A 14 28.61 -21.95 6.82
N ALA A 15 27.60 -21.45 6.10
CA ALA A 15 26.96 -22.19 5.00
C ALA A 15 27.90 -22.40 3.80
N VAL A 16 28.86 -21.48 3.59
CA VAL A 16 29.91 -21.60 2.56
C VAL A 16 30.95 -22.66 2.94
N GLU A 17 31.34 -22.73 4.21
CA GLU A 17 32.28 -23.73 4.71
C GLU A 17 31.70 -25.16 4.73
N GLU A 18 30.39 -25.30 4.92
CA GLU A 18 29.70 -26.61 4.95
C GLU A 18 29.23 -27.10 3.56
N GLY A 19 29.47 -26.35 2.49
CA GLY A 19 29.19 -26.78 1.11
C GLY A 19 27.71 -26.74 0.70
N HIS A 20 26.86 -26.06 1.47
CA HIS A 20 25.44 -25.91 1.20
C HIS A 20 25.16 -24.73 0.25
N LEU A 21 25.61 -24.85 -1.00
CA LEU A 21 25.52 -23.81 -2.04
C LEU A 21 24.10 -23.34 -2.37
N GLU A 22 23.06 -24.12 -2.01
CA GLU A 22 21.65 -23.72 -2.16
C GLU A 22 21.20 -22.67 -1.11
N ILE A 23 21.97 -22.48 -0.03
CA ILE A 23 21.72 -21.52 1.06
C ILE A 23 22.49 -20.20 0.83
N VAL A 24 23.38 -20.16 -0.17
CA VAL A 24 24.32 -19.04 -0.44
C VAL A 24 23.67 -17.87 -1.19
N TYR A 25 22.36 -17.89 -1.46
CA TYR A 25 21.71 -16.85 -2.26
C TYR A 25 21.49 -15.55 -1.46
N ASN A 26 22.45 -14.64 -1.64
CA ASN A 26 22.44 -13.24 -1.29
C ASN A 26 21.40 -12.47 -2.15
N HIS A 27 20.41 -11.81 -1.52
CA HIS A 27 19.50 -10.86 -2.18
C HIS A 27 19.86 -9.40 -1.89
N SER A 28 20.93 -9.15 -1.14
CA SER A 28 21.55 -7.83 -1.04
C SER A 28 22.33 -7.58 -2.33
N ARG A 29 21.76 -6.76 -3.21
CA ARG A 29 22.49 -6.24 -4.37
C ARG A 29 23.68 -5.40 -3.87
N PRO A 30 24.80 -5.36 -4.61
CA PRO A 30 25.94 -4.54 -4.24
C PRO A 30 25.50 -3.10 -3.98
N ILE A 31 25.88 -2.56 -2.81
CA ILE A 31 25.77 -1.13 -2.52
C ILE A 31 26.63 -0.43 -3.58
N LEU A 32 25.98 0.27 -4.50
CA LEU A 32 26.69 1.20 -5.36
C LEU A 32 27.10 2.37 -4.46
N ASP A 33 28.41 2.48 -4.24
CA ASP A 33 29.01 3.65 -3.62
C ASP A 33 28.53 4.91 -4.34
N HIS A 34 28.07 5.86 -3.54
CA HIS A 34 27.50 7.15 -3.91
C HIS A 34 26.29 7.04 -4.82
N ASP A 35 25.07 7.23 -4.29
CA ASP A 35 24.10 8.02 -5.04
C ASP A 35 22.80 8.43 -4.31
N ALA A 36 22.52 9.74 -4.36
CA ALA A 36 21.50 10.47 -3.61
C ALA A 36 20.06 9.91 -3.70
N ARG A 37 19.34 9.89 -2.57
CA ARG A 37 17.87 9.95 -2.55
C ARG A 37 17.46 11.21 -3.34
N ASN A 38 16.53 11.09 -4.29
CA ASN A 38 16.11 12.20 -5.17
C ASN A 38 15.29 13.24 -4.36
N TYR A 39 15.99 14.14 -3.68
CA TYR A 39 15.42 15.17 -2.80
C TYR A 39 14.50 16.13 -3.56
N GLU A 40 14.78 16.40 -4.84
CA GLU A 40 13.93 17.22 -5.70
C GLU A 40 12.54 16.61 -5.89
N THR A 41 12.47 15.28 -6.05
CA THR A 41 11.19 14.56 -6.15
C THR A 41 10.42 14.59 -4.84
N LEU A 42 11.11 14.40 -3.72
CA LEU A 42 10.50 14.50 -2.38
C LEU A 42 9.92 15.91 -2.14
N ILE A 43 10.66 16.95 -2.46
CA ILE A 43 10.21 18.36 -2.41
C ILE A 43 8.99 18.58 -3.30
N ARG A 44 9.02 18.10 -4.54
CA ARG A 44 7.91 18.24 -5.50
C ARG A 44 6.64 17.56 -4.96
N ASN A 45 6.76 16.37 -4.38
CA ASN A 45 5.64 15.63 -3.83
C ASN A 45 5.07 16.30 -2.56
N PHE A 46 5.93 16.83 -1.70
CA PHE A 46 5.51 17.63 -0.55
C PHE A 46 4.73 18.90 -0.99
N ASN A 47 5.26 19.66 -1.96
CA ASN A 47 4.59 20.86 -2.48
C ASN A 47 3.23 20.57 -3.12
N LYS A 48 3.04 19.36 -3.66
CA LYS A 48 1.76 18.88 -4.21
C LYS A 48 0.79 18.35 -3.13
N GLY A 49 1.18 18.37 -1.86
CA GLY A 49 0.37 17.84 -0.75
C GLY A 49 0.25 16.31 -0.75
N ARG A 50 1.13 15.60 -1.48
CA ARG A 50 1.14 14.13 -1.54
C ARG A 50 1.89 13.48 -0.37
N VAL A 51 2.84 14.21 0.20
CA VAL A 51 3.66 13.76 1.33
C VAL A 51 3.42 14.71 2.50
N LYS A 52 3.16 14.17 3.70
CA LYS A 52 3.01 14.97 4.92
C LYS A 52 4.32 15.64 5.30
N LYS A 53 4.24 16.78 6.00
CA LYS A 53 5.42 17.54 6.46
C LYS A 53 6.37 16.65 7.25
N GLU A 54 5.83 15.76 8.05
CA GLU A 54 6.59 14.92 8.96
C GLU A 54 7.25 13.76 8.24
N ILE A 55 6.59 13.16 7.24
CA ILE A 55 7.23 12.18 6.34
C ILE A 55 8.36 12.86 5.56
N PHE A 56 8.13 14.09 5.08
CA PHE A 56 9.15 14.89 4.42
C PHE A 56 10.36 15.13 5.33
N LEU A 57 10.13 15.48 6.61
CA LEU A 57 11.18 15.73 7.59
C LEU A 57 11.90 14.44 8.05
N ASP A 58 11.21 13.30 8.13
CA ASP A 58 11.84 12.02 8.43
C ASP A 58 12.82 11.60 7.32
N ASN A 59 12.41 11.74 6.06
CA ASN A 59 13.29 11.52 4.93
C ASN A 59 14.49 12.48 4.96
N LEU A 60 14.25 13.74 5.35
CA LEU A 60 15.30 14.74 5.50
C LEU A 60 16.29 14.37 6.61
N TYR A 61 15.79 13.92 7.76
CA TYR A 61 16.60 13.45 8.89
C TYR A 61 17.53 12.32 8.47
N ASP A 62 16.99 11.31 7.79
CA ASP A 62 17.76 10.14 7.36
C ASP A 62 18.83 10.50 6.33
N MET A 63 18.49 11.38 5.37
CA MET A 63 19.48 11.93 4.44
C MET A 63 20.60 12.68 5.15
N MET A 64 20.28 13.38 6.25
CA MET A 64 21.27 14.07 7.06
C MET A 64 22.13 13.11 7.89
N LEU A 65 21.78 11.84 8.12
CA LEU A 65 22.66 10.91 8.84
C LEU A 65 24.00 10.70 8.13
N ASP A 66 24.02 10.81 6.80
CA ASP A 66 25.24 10.81 5.99
C ASP A 66 25.94 12.18 6.11
N VAL A 67 27.13 12.19 6.73
CA VAL A 67 27.90 13.40 7.03
C VAL A 67 28.28 14.17 5.76
N GLU A 68 28.67 13.48 4.70
CA GLU A 68 29.10 14.12 3.44
C GLU A 68 27.90 14.77 2.72
N LYS A 69 26.74 14.10 2.74
CA LYS A 69 25.51 14.63 2.12
C LYS A 69 24.82 15.69 2.97
N ARG A 70 25.01 15.68 4.29
CA ARG A 70 24.43 16.66 5.21
C ARG A 70 24.83 18.09 4.83
N GLU A 71 26.09 18.31 4.49
CA GLU A 71 26.60 19.64 4.13
C GLU A 71 25.99 20.16 2.83
N GLU A 72 25.97 19.34 1.78
CA GLU A 72 25.34 19.66 0.49
C GLU A 72 23.85 20.00 0.64
N LEU A 73 23.13 19.18 1.42
CA LEU A 73 21.70 19.34 1.67
C LEU A 73 21.39 20.60 2.46
N LEU A 74 22.19 20.91 3.50
CA LEU A 74 22.03 22.13 4.29
C LEU A 74 22.32 23.39 3.46
N ASP A 75 23.35 23.37 2.60
CA ASP A 75 23.65 24.47 1.68
C ASP A 75 22.51 24.69 0.67
N HIS A 76 21.96 23.61 0.11
CA HIS A 76 20.81 23.68 -0.81
C HIS A 76 19.55 24.26 -0.13
N ILE A 77 19.22 23.80 1.09
CA ILE A 77 18.10 24.31 1.87
C ILE A 77 18.29 25.78 2.19
N LYS A 78 19.52 26.20 2.56
CA LYS A 78 19.85 27.59 2.85
C LYS A 78 19.70 28.49 1.62
N LYS A 79 20.18 28.05 0.46
CA LYS A 79 20.00 28.77 -0.83
C LYS A 79 18.54 28.84 -1.27
N SER A 80 17.74 27.84 -0.91
CA SER A 80 16.33 27.74 -1.26
C SER A 80 15.38 28.11 -0.12
N ILE A 81 15.87 28.76 0.94
CA ILE A 81 15.13 28.93 2.20
C ILE A 81 13.82 29.69 2.01
N ASN A 82 13.78 30.65 1.08
CA ASN A 82 12.58 31.41 0.72
C ASN A 82 11.48 30.51 0.12
N ARG A 83 11.87 29.45 -0.60
CA ARG A 83 10.95 28.47 -1.20
C ARG A 83 10.37 27.53 -0.15
N PHE A 84 11.09 27.31 0.95
CA PHE A 84 10.68 26.42 2.04
C PHE A 84 10.36 27.17 3.34
N PHE A 85 10.22 28.49 3.28
CA PHE A 85 10.15 29.35 4.46
C PHE A 85 8.99 28.94 5.39
N SER A 86 7.84 28.54 4.86
CA SER A 86 6.71 28.06 5.67
C SER A 86 7.00 26.78 6.47
N ILE A 87 7.97 25.97 6.04
CA ILE A 87 8.37 24.71 6.67
C ILE A 87 9.52 24.93 7.65
N PHE A 88 10.51 25.76 7.25
CA PHE A 88 11.79 25.97 7.95
C PHE A 88 11.90 27.32 8.68
N ASN A 89 10.90 28.21 8.64
CA ASN A 89 10.96 29.51 9.35
C ASN A 89 11.15 29.40 10.87
N ARG A 90 10.81 28.25 11.46
CA ARG A 90 11.02 27.94 12.88
C ARG A 90 12.30 27.16 13.13
N LEU A 91 12.95 26.65 12.09
CA LEU A 91 14.25 26.01 12.23
C LEU A 91 15.26 27.12 12.48
N LYS A 92 15.79 27.13 13.70
CA LYS A 92 16.91 27.98 14.08
C LYS A 92 18.16 27.53 13.35
N LEU A 93 18.26 27.92 12.08
CA LEU A 93 19.49 27.84 11.28
C LEU A 93 20.43 29.00 11.67
N ASP A 94 20.53 29.24 12.97
CA ASP A 94 21.44 30.21 13.56
C ASP A 94 22.84 29.74 13.19
N GLY A 95 23.80 30.66 12.96
CA GLY A 95 25.16 30.36 12.48
C GLY A 95 26.02 29.42 13.35
N ASN A 96 25.42 28.71 14.31
CA ASN A 96 25.96 27.62 15.12
C ASN A 96 25.34 26.25 14.76
N CYS A 97 24.71 26.08 13.58
CA CYS A 97 24.67 24.75 12.99
C CYS A 97 26.13 24.38 12.70
N ASP A 98 26.85 23.86 13.70
CA ASP A 98 28.16 23.27 13.52
C ASP A 98 28.04 22.33 12.31
N TYR A 99 28.83 22.60 11.28
CA TYR A 99 28.90 21.75 10.09
C TYR A 99 29.02 20.31 10.58
N GLY A 100 28.04 19.46 10.21
CA GLY A 100 27.99 18.10 10.74
C GLY A 100 27.04 17.87 11.92
N VAL A 101 26.04 18.73 12.21
CA VAL A 101 24.97 18.45 13.22
C VAL A 101 23.57 18.55 12.61
N ILE A 102 22.69 17.58 12.92
CA ILE A 102 21.28 17.60 12.48
C ILE A 102 20.51 18.59 13.37
N PRO A 103 19.74 19.55 12.80
CA PRO A 103 18.95 20.50 13.57
C PRO A 103 18.03 19.82 14.61
N ASN A 104 17.99 20.38 15.82
CA ASN A 104 17.28 19.79 16.97
C ASN A 104 15.78 19.63 16.72
N GLU A 105 15.16 20.52 15.96
CA GLU A 105 13.73 20.44 15.66
C GLU A 105 13.42 19.32 14.67
N ILE A 106 14.35 18.99 13.75
CA ILE A 106 14.23 17.80 12.88
C ILE A 106 14.38 16.54 13.74
N THR A 107 15.37 16.51 14.64
CA THR A 107 15.58 15.40 15.58
C THR A 107 14.37 15.18 16.50
N ALA A 108 13.76 16.25 17.03
CA ALA A 108 12.58 16.19 17.88
C ALA A 108 11.35 15.64 17.13
N LEU A 109 11.17 16.00 15.86
CA LEU A 109 10.09 15.47 15.03
C LEU A 109 10.32 14.01 14.64
N TYR A 110 11.57 13.66 14.34
CA TYR A 110 11.94 12.27 14.07
C TYR A 110 11.71 11.39 15.29
N THR A 111 12.06 11.82 16.50
CA THR A 111 11.95 10.99 17.72
C THR A 111 10.53 10.90 18.30
N ALA A 112 9.58 11.73 17.85
CA ALA A 112 8.21 11.70 18.32
C ALA A 112 7.44 10.45 17.85
N ASP A 113 6.72 9.80 18.77
CA ASP A 113 5.88 8.62 18.49
C ASP A 113 4.63 8.93 17.65
N SER A 114 4.15 10.18 17.71
CA SER A 114 2.94 10.64 17.01
C SER A 114 3.22 11.86 16.12
N TYR A 115 2.48 11.98 15.02
CA TYR A 115 2.52 13.16 14.15
C TYR A 115 1.85 14.40 14.77
N PRO A 116 2.49 15.59 14.75
CA PRO A 116 1.85 16.85 15.15
C PRO A 116 0.78 17.39 14.19
N SER A 117 0.76 17.04 12.89
CA SER A 117 -0.29 17.48 11.95
C SER A 117 -1.08 16.32 11.33
N MET A 118 -2.35 16.22 11.72
CA MET A 118 -3.24 15.12 11.36
C MET A 118 -3.94 15.23 9.99
N LYS A 119 -3.69 16.27 9.19
CA LYS A 119 -4.63 16.59 8.10
C LYS A 119 -3.94 16.80 6.76
N ILE A 120 -3.82 15.71 5.99
CA ILE A 120 -4.11 15.88 4.56
C ILE A 120 -5.55 16.41 4.48
N LYS A 121 -5.79 17.35 3.57
CA LYS A 121 -7.16 17.83 3.35
C LYS A 121 -7.93 16.71 2.67
N ARG A 122 -9.10 16.37 3.23
CA ARG A 122 -10.03 15.48 2.52
C ARG A 122 -10.36 16.06 1.16
N ARG A 123 -10.41 15.17 0.18
CA ARG A 123 -10.80 15.44 -1.19
C ARG A 123 -12.27 15.07 -1.39
N PHE A 124 -12.69 13.99 -0.75
CA PHE A 124 -14.03 13.44 -0.87
C PHE A 124 -14.73 13.40 0.49
N GLY A 125 -16.06 13.40 0.46
CA GLY A 125 -16.90 13.17 1.64
C GLY A 125 -16.64 14.02 2.89
N GLU A 126 -17.23 13.58 3.99
CA GLU A 126 -17.19 14.26 5.29
C GLU A 126 -16.26 13.57 6.30
N SER A 127 -15.60 12.48 5.93
CA SER A 127 -14.77 11.67 6.82
C SER A 127 -13.78 10.80 6.03
N TYR A 128 -12.70 10.43 6.72
CA TYR A 128 -11.76 9.41 6.25
C TYR A 128 -12.27 8.03 6.65
N PHE A 129 -11.99 7.03 5.83
CA PHE A 129 -12.25 5.63 6.11
C PHE A 129 -11.42 5.20 7.32
N LYS A 130 -12.10 4.62 8.30
CA LYS A 130 -11.46 3.97 9.45
C LYS A 130 -11.91 2.52 9.53
N TYR A 131 -11.15 1.67 10.21
CA TYR A 131 -11.53 0.27 10.35
C TYR A 131 -12.86 0.11 11.11
N GLU A 132 -13.24 1.05 11.97
CA GLU A 132 -14.54 1.07 12.66
C GLU A 132 -15.73 1.28 11.71
N ASP A 133 -15.51 1.94 10.56
CA ASP A 133 -16.55 2.16 9.56
C ASP A 133 -16.86 0.88 8.78
N SER A 134 -15.95 -0.11 8.86
CA SER A 134 -15.96 -1.31 8.04
C SER A 134 -17.16 -2.22 8.26
N SER A 135 -17.54 -2.94 7.21
CA SER A 135 -18.52 -4.01 7.32
C SER A 135 -18.08 -5.10 8.31
N LEU A 136 -16.78 -5.40 8.40
CA LEU A 136 -16.21 -6.35 9.37
C LEU A 136 -16.46 -5.94 10.82
N PHE A 137 -16.36 -4.65 11.12
CA PHE A 137 -16.56 -4.13 12.48
C PHE A 137 -18.03 -4.24 12.91
N ARG A 138 -18.95 -4.37 11.96
CA ARG A 138 -20.39 -4.54 12.23
C ARG A 138 -20.79 -5.99 12.48
N ILE A 139 -19.94 -6.96 12.14
CA ILE A 139 -20.22 -8.39 12.36
C ILE A 139 -20.10 -8.67 13.86
N CYS A 140 -21.21 -8.93 14.54
CA CYS A 140 -21.19 -9.45 15.92
C CYS A 140 -21.06 -10.98 15.87
N ASP A 141 -20.22 -11.56 16.74
CA ASP A 141 -20.17 -13.01 16.95
C ASP A 141 -21.40 -13.42 17.77
N PRO A 142 -22.38 -14.16 17.23
CA PRO A 142 -23.59 -14.52 17.96
C PRO A 142 -23.31 -15.35 19.22
N LYS A 143 -22.16 -16.02 19.30
CA LYS A 143 -21.74 -16.83 20.45
C LYS A 143 -21.07 -16.00 21.56
N LYS A 144 -20.62 -14.78 21.27
CA LYS A 144 -19.93 -13.89 22.24
C LYS A 144 -20.69 -12.60 22.53
N CYS A 145 -21.49 -12.13 21.58
CA CYS A 145 -22.23 -10.88 21.69
C CYS A 145 -23.63 -11.15 22.24
N TYR A 146 -23.81 -10.95 23.54
CA TYR A 146 -25.15 -10.79 24.12
C TYR A 146 -25.77 -9.47 23.62
N GLN A 147 -27.07 -9.46 23.32
CA GLN A 147 -27.75 -8.22 22.93
C GLN A 147 -28.03 -7.31 24.15
N PRO A 148 -27.78 -5.99 24.04
CA PRO A 148 -27.16 -5.28 22.90
C PRO A 148 -25.64 -5.54 22.81
N CYS A 149 -25.17 -5.84 21.58
CA CYS A 149 -23.77 -6.17 21.28
C CYS A 149 -22.84 -5.01 21.64
N ASP A 150 -22.04 -5.17 22.70
CA ASP A 150 -21.02 -4.20 23.08
C ASP A 150 -19.85 -4.24 22.07
N LYS A 151 -19.86 -3.26 21.17
CA LYS A 151 -18.83 -3.08 20.14
C LYS A 151 -17.46 -2.71 20.69
N SER A 152 -17.33 -2.34 21.97
CA SER A 152 -16.02 -2.08 22.59
C SER A 152 -15.07 -3.30 22.45
N SER A 153 -15.64 -4.50 22.50
CA SER A 153 -14.93 -5.77 22.34
C SER A 153 -14.40 -6.01 20.91
N HIS A 154 -14.98 -5.36 19.89
CA HIS A 154 -14.62 -5.60 18.48
C HIS A 154 -13.24 -5.04 18.15
N HIS A 155 -12.78 -3.99 18.84
CA HIS A 155 -11.46 -3.40 18.63
C HIS A 155 -10.33 -4.44 18.79
N SER A 156 -10.49 -5.39 19.71
CA SER A 156 -9.52 -6.47 19.92
C SER A 156 -9.32 -7.39 18.69
N TRP A 157 -10.27 -7.39 17.74
CA TRP A 157 -10.18 -8.17 16.52
C TRP A 157 -9.31 -7.50 15.45
N PHE A 158 -9.15 -6.19 15.55
CA PHE A 158 -8.38 -5.36 14.63
C PHE A 158 -6.98 -5.10 15.20
N ASN A 159 -6.33 -6.18 15.66
CA ASN A 159 -4.97 -6.12 16.14
C ASN A 159 -3.99 -6.64 15.08
N LEU A 160 -3.06 -5.79 14.66
CA LEU A 160 -2.01 -6.13 13.70
C LEU A 160 -0.86 -6.82 14.43
N THR A 161 -0.60 -8.09 14.09
CA THR A 161 0.58 -8.81 14.59
C THR A 161 1.79 -8.42 13.75
N LEU A 162 2.70 -7.64 14.34
CA LEU A 162 3.98 -7.31 13.72
C LEU A 162 4.98 -8.46 13.94
N VAL A 163 5.63 -8.88 12.86
CA VAL A 163 6.61 -9.98 12.82
C VAL A 163 7.94 -9.39 12.41
N GLU A 164 8.92 -9.43 13.33
CA GLU A 164 10.21 -8.75 13.19
C GLU A 164 11.40 -9.67 13.51
N ASP A 165 11.17 -10.98 13.55
CA ASP A 165 12.19 -11.99 13.79
C ASP A 165 11.86 -13.29 13.02
N ASP A 166 12.91 -14.03 12.67
CA ASP A 166 12.81 -15.24 11.84
C ASP A 166 12.04 -16.36 12.52
N GLY A 167 12.23 -16.55 13.82
CA GLY A 167 11.57 -17.63 14.57
C GLY A 167 10.06 -17.47 14.54
N LYS A 168 9.56 -16.27 14.87
CA LYS A 168 8.14 -15.93 14.81
C LYS A 168 7.59 -15.94 13.38
N ALA A 169 8.38 -15.55 12.39
CA ALA A 169 7.98 -15.65 10.99
C ALA A 169 7.74 -17.10 10.57
N CYS A 170 8.69 -18.00 10.85
CA CYS A 170 8.56 -19.43 10.59
C CYS A 170 7.36 -20.06 11.30
N GLU A 171 7.14 -19.73 12.58
CA GLU A 171 5.98 -20.18 13.35
C GLU A 171 4.65 -19.78 12.67
N ILE A 172 4.52 -18.51 12.29
CA ILE A 172 3.32 -17.99 11.65
C ILE A 172 3.12 -18.61 10.26
N ILE A 173 4.18 -18.76 9.47
CA ILE A 173 4.10 -19.42 8.16
C ILE A 173 3.64 -20.87 8.31
N GLY A 174 4.18 -21.61 9.28
CA GLY A 174 3.76 -22.98 9.59
C GLY A 174 2.26 -23.05 9.94
N HIS A 175 1.79 -22.17 10.82
CA HIS A 175 0.37 -22.09 11.15
C HIS A 175 -0.52 -21.70 9.97
N LEU A 176 -0.08 -20.79 9.10
CA LEU A 176 -0.86 -20.42 7.91
C LEU A 176 -0.94 -21.57 6.91
N ARG A 177 0.14 -22.34 6.77
CA ARG A 177 0.19 -23.54 5.92
C ARG A 177 -0.77 -24.62 6.41
N GLU A 178 -0.71 -24.97 7.68
CA GLU A 178 -1.62 -25.95 8.29
C GLU A 178 -3.09 -25.56 8.08
N ARG A 179 -3.42 -24.27 8.31
CA ARG A 179 -4.78 -23.75 8.10
C ARG A 179 -5.22 -23.80 6.63
N ALA A 180 -4.31 -23.55 5.68
CA ALA A 180 -4.59 -23.65 4.25
C ALA A 180 -4.83 -25.11 3.83
N GLU A 181 -4.01 -26.04 4.31
CA GLU A 181 -4.15 -27.48 4.08
C GLU A 181 -5.48 -28.02 4.62
N ASN A 182 -5.88 -27.56 5.81
CA ASN A 182 -7.16 -27.85 6.45
C ASN A 182 -8.35 -27.09 5.80
N ARG A 183 -8.10 -26.27 4.76
CA ARG A 183 -9.11 -25.45 4.06
C ARG A 183 -9.87 -24.49 4.96
N GLU A 184 -9.27 -24.05 6.05
CA GLU A 184 -9.89 -23.10 6.98
C GLU A 184 -10.05 -21.70 6.36
N PHE A 185 -9.25 -21.39 5.35
CA PHE A 185 -9.40 -20.20 4.51
C PHE A 185 -9.02 -20.52 3.07
N GLN A 186 -9.60 -19.77 2.14
CA GLN A 186 -9.26 -19.83 0.71
C GLN A 186 -8.93 -18.44 0.15
N THR A 187 -9.11 -17.39 0.94
CA THR A 187 -8.91 -16.01 0.50
C THR A 187 -8.04 -15.29 1.50
N LEU A 188 -7.08 -14.51 0.99
CA LEU A 188 -6.29 -13.59 1.77
C LEU A 188 -6.24 -12.24 1.06
N PHE A 189 -6.23 -11.17 1.84
CA PHE A 189 -6.04 -9.81 1.35
C PHE A 189 -4.59 -9.42 1.58
N MET A 190 -3.95 -8.84 0.59
CA MET A 190 -2.53 -8.51 0.64
C MET A 190 -2.30 -7.05 0.23
N ASP A 191 -1.45 -6.40 1.01
CA ASP A 191 -0.86 -5.10 0.70
C ASP A 191 0.65 -5.17 0.93
N ILE A 192 1.43 -4.42 0.14
CA ILE A 192 2.87 -4.32 0.30
C ILE A 192 3.25 -2.88 0.58
N LYS A 193 4.21 -2.68 1.49
CA LYS A 193 4.82 -1.37 1.73
C LYS A 193 6.20 -1.33 1.12
N LEU A 194 6.44 -0.28 0.35
CA LEU A 194 7.64 -0.08 -0.43
C LEU A 194 8.45 1.05 0.18
N SER A 195 9.77 0.87 0.25
CA SER A 195 10.68 1.95 0.62
C SER A 195 11.79 2.08 -0.40
N ILE A 196 12.29 3.30 -0.58
CA ILE A 196 13.48 3.55 -1.39
C ILE A 196 14.71 3.45 -0.50
N LYS A 197 15.60 2.49 -0.80
CA LYS A 197 16.93 2.33 -0.20
C LYS A 197 17.98 2.29 -1.30
N ASP A 198 19.02 3.10 -1.21
CA ASP A 198 20.10 3.17 -2.20
C ASP A 198 19.62 3.28 -3.67
N ARG A 199 18.62 4.14 -3.91
CA ARG A 199 17.89 4.33 -5.20
C ARG A 199 17.11 3.14 -5.73
N HIS A 200 17.05 2.05 -4.99
CA HIS A 200 16.25 0.89 -5.33
C HIS A 200 15.01 0.86 -4.46
N GLU A 201 13.91 0.41 -5.05
CA GLU A 201 12.69 0.19 -4.32
C GLU A 201 12.71 -1.23 -3.76
N GLU A 202 12.49 -1.36 -2.46
CA GLU A 202 12.45 -2.63 -1.75
C GLU A 202 11.07 -2.81 -1.11
N ILE A 203 10.60 -4.06 -1.03
CA ILE A 203 9.43 -4.40 -0.22
C ILE A 203 9.88 -4.46 1.23
N THR A 204 9.44 -3.49 2.03
CA THR A 204 9.75 -3.41 3.47
C THR A 204 8.79 -4.26 4.29
N TYR A 205 7.50 -4.21 3.95
CA TYR A 205 6.46 -4.99 4.63
C TYR A 205 5.58 -5.75 3.65
N ILE A 206 5.29 -7.00 3.99
CA ILE A 206 4.18 -7.76 3.42
C ILE A 206 3.07 -7.81 4.48
N ASN A 207 1.95 -7.17 4.19
CA ASN A 207 0.79 -7.12 5.05
C ASN A 207 -0.25 -8.10 4.52
N ILE A 208 -0.75 -8.98 5.38
CA ILE A 208 -1.82 -9.91 5.02
C ILE A 208 -2.97 -9.82 6.02
N PHE A 209 -4.17 -9.96 5.49
CA PHE A 209 -5.38 -10.20 6.25
C PHE A 209 -6.02 -11.51 5.81
N VAL A 210 -6.16 -12.43 6.76
CA VAL A 210 -6.87 -13.70 6.56
C VAL A 210 -8.24 -13.61 7.23
N PRO A 211 -9.35 -13.47 6.47
CA PRO A 211 -10.70 -13.44 7.00
C PRO A 211 -11.10 -14.80 7.62
N ARG A 212 -12.05 -14.74 8.57
CA ARG A 212 -12.48 -15.86 9.43
C ARG A 212 -13.40 -16.88 8.75
N SER A 213 -13.22 -18.14 9.10
CA SER A 213 -14.26 -19.18 9.21
C SER A 213 -14.75 -19.33 10.66
N ASP A 214 -13.86 -19.34 11.66
CA ASP A 214 -14.21 -19.62 13.09
C ASP A 214 -13.76 -18.55 14.10
N PHE A 215 -14.01 -17.28 13.81
CA PHE A 215 -13.85 -16.21 14.81
C PHE A 215 -12.42 -15.98 15.37
N LYS A 216 -11.35 -16.18 14.56
CA LYS A 216 -10.06 -15.44 14.66
C LYS A 216 -9.54 -14.93 13.29
N SER A 217 -9.66 -13.62 13.06
CA SER A 217 -9.25 -12.90 11.86
C SER A 217 -7.82 -12.53 12.18
N LYS A 218 -6.91 -12.74 11.25
CA LYS A 218 -5.50 -12.45 11.50
C LYS A 218 -5.06 -11.34 10.58
N PHE A 219 -4.67 -10.21 11.16
CA PHE A 219 -3.92 -9.16 10.50
C PHE A 219 -2.46 -9.37 10.87
N ILE A 220 -1.61 -9.58 9.89
CA ILE A 220 -0.20 -9.90 10.08
C ILE A 220 0.62 -8.98 9.18
N SER A 221 1.68 -8.39 9.73
CA SER A 221 2.65 -7.60 8.97
C SER A 221 4.04 -8.20 9.17
N PHE A 222 4.65 -8.65 8.08
CA PHE A 222 6.00 -9.18 8.06
C PHE A 222 6.98 -8.06 7.70
N ASN A 223 7.87 -7.71 8.64
CA ASN A 223 8.94 -6.74 8.42
C ASN A 223 10.14 -7.44 7.76
N LEU A 224 10.25 -7.34 6.45
CA LEU A 224 11.26 -8.09 5.69
C LEU A 224 12.69 -7.63 5.97
N GLU A 225 12.88 -6.40 6.45
CA GLU A 225 14.20 -5.90 6.86
C GLU A 225 14.67 -6.53 8.18
N LYS A 226 13.73 -6.91 9.05
CA LYS A 226 13.99 -7.43 10.39
C LYS A 226 13.99 -8.95 10.47
N ILE A 227 13.19 -9.61 9.64
CA ILE A 227 13.19 -11.07 9.41
C ILE A 227 14.46 -11.44 8.61
N GLY A 228 15.62 -11.04 9.14
CA GLY A 228 16.89 -10.96 8.43
C GLY A 228 17.46 -12.31 8.01
N ASN A 229 16.95 -12.86 6.91
CA ASN A 229 17.70 -13.59 5.88
C ASN A 229 16.75 -13.85 4.71
N THR A 230 17.31 -13.84 3.51
CA THR A 230 16.62 -14.09 2.24
C THR A 230 15.71 -15.30 2.27
N HIS A 231 16.16 -16.38 2.90
CA HIS A 231 15.46 -17.65 2.95
C HIS A 231 14.08 -17.56 3.60
N THR A 232 13.93 -16.91 4.75
CA THR A 232 12.62 -16.83 5.45
C THR A 232 11.65 -15.95 4.68
N SER A 233 12.13 -14.84 4.12
CA SER A 233 11.33 -13.96 3.26
C SER A 233 10.91 -14.68 1.96
N SER A 234 11.82 -15.40 1.31
CA SER A 234 11.52 -16.22 0.13
C SER A 234 10.55 -17.36 0.48
N THR A 235 10.69 -17.98 1.64
CA THR A 235 9.76 -19.02 2.12
C THR A 235 8.36 -18.47 2.35
N LEU A 236 8.23 -17.26 2.90
CA LEU A 236 6.96 -16.57 3.03
C LEU A 236 6.33 -16.31 1.66
N VAL A 237 7.09 -15.73 0.73
CA VAL A 237 6.60 -15.42 -0.63
C VAL A 237 6.23 -16.70 -1.37
N ASP A 238 7.07 -17.73 -1.32
CA ASP A 238 6.78 -19.04 -1.89
C ASP A 238 5.46 -19.59 -1.35
N PHE A 239 5.28 -19.62 -0.02
CA PHE A 239 4.03 -20.06 0.59
C PHE A 239 2.81 -19.29 0.07
N LEU A 240 2.88 -17.96 0.05
CA LEU A 240 1.76 -17.11 -0.37
C LEU A 240 1.32 -17.43 -1.80
N PHE A 241 2.27 -17.70 -2.70
CA PHE A 241 2.00 -17.87 -4.13
C PHE A 241 1.93 -19.34 -4.60
N SER A 242 2.34 -20.31 -3.78
CA SER A 242 2.36 -21.75 -4.13
C SER A 242 1.02 -22.47 -3.91
N GLU A 243 0.10 -21.92 -3.11
CA GLU A 243 -1.15 -22.60 -2.78
C GLU A 243 -2.24 -22.43 -3.87
N LYS A 244 -2.48 -23.49 -4.64
CA LYS A 244 -3.38 -23.49 -5.82
C LYS A 244 -4.83 -23.11 -5.50
N LYS A 245 -5.30 -23.37 -4.28
CA LYS A 245 -6.68 -23.10 -3.87
C LYS A 245 -6.87 -21.72 -3.23
N ASN A 246 -5.79 -20.96 -3.07
CA ASN A 246 -5.85 -19.65 -2.47
C ASN A 246 -6.09 -18.54 -3.51
N TYR A 247 -6.94 -17.60 -3.12
CA TYR A 247 -7.17 -16.33 -3.78
C TYR A 247 -6.44 -15.22 -3.02
N ILE A 248 -5.56 -14.50 -3.71
CA ILE A 248 -4.87 -13.33 -3.17
C ILE A 248 -5.56 -12.08 -3.73
N VAL A 249 -6.24 -11.33 -2.87
CA VAL A 249 -6.89 -10.08 -3.24
C VAL A 249 -5.96 -8.91 -2.92
N CYS A 250 -5.68 -8.08 -3.91
CA CYS A 250 -4.81 -6.91 -3.78
C CYS A 250 -5.39 -5.73 -4.58
N TYR A 251 -4.91 -4.52 -4.32
CA TYR A 251 -5.36 -3.33 -5.05
C TYR A 251 -5.01 -3.39 -6.55
N ASN A 252 -3.73 -3.52 -6.89
CA ASN A 252 -3.21 -3.54 -8.26
C ASN A 252 -2.34 -4.79 -8.48
N ASP A 253 -2.90 -5.82 -9.10
CA ASP A 253 -2.19 -7.09 -9.27
C ASP A 253 -1.07 -7.02 -10.30
N VAL A 254 -1.19 -6.17 -11.32
CA VAL A 254 -0.16 -6.01 -12.36
C VAL A 254 1.12 -5.45 -11.73
N GLU A 255 0.99 -4.37 -10.96
CA GLU A 255 2.11 -3.75 -10.27
C GLU A 255 2.68 -4.66 -9.20
N MET A 256 1.83 -5.26 -8.36
CA MET A 256 2.26 -6.18 -7.30
C MET A 256 3.05 -7.36 -7.88
N LYS A 257 2.54 -8.03 -8.92
CA LYS A 257 3.24 -9.14 -9.60
C LYS A 257 4.59 -8.70 -10.15
N LYS A 258 4.66 -7.52 -10.75
CA LYS A 258 5.92 -6.97 -11.27
C LYS A 258 6.94 -6.78 -10.14
N LYS A 259 6.54 -6.15 -9.03
CA LYS A 259 7.43 -5.94 -7.87
C LYS A 259 7.94 -7.23 -7.26
N PHE A 260 7.06 -8.22 -7.06
CA PHE A 260 7.48 -9.53 -6.55
C PHE A 260 8.44 -10.25 -7.51
N LYS A 261 8.20 -10.21 -8.82
CA LYS A 261 9.12 -10.79 -9.81
C LYS A 261 10.47 -10.10 -9.85
N ASP A 262 10.50 -8.78 -9.75
CA ASP A 262 11.72 -7.98 -9.80
C ASP A 262 12.62 -8.19 -8.56
N ILE A 263 11.99 -8.45 -7.40
CA ILE A 263 12.65 -8.55 -6.09
C ILE A 263 12.94 -10.01 -5.69
N PHE A 264 11.98 -10.91 -5.84
CA PHE A 264 12.06 -12.34 -5.47
C PHE A 264 12.29 -13.21 -6.70
N THR A 265 13.34 -12.90 -7.46
CA THR A 265 13.65 -13.57 -8.73
C THR A 265 13.90 -15.08 -8.56
N ASP A 266 14.37 -15.50 -7.38
CA ASP A 266 14.59 -16.88 -6.94
C ASP A 266 13.28 -17.66 -6.73
N VAL A 267 12.25 -17.00 -6.22
CA VAL A 267 10.92 -17.60 -6.04
C VAL A 267 10.16 -17.67 -7.38
N PHE A 268 10.32 -16.64 -8.22
CA PHE A 268 9.63 -16.51 -9.52
C PHE A 268 10.49 -16.95 -10.73
N ARG A 269 11.44 -17.87 -10.53
CA ARG A 269 12.34 -18.34 -11.60
C ARG A 269 11.58 -18.95 -12.77
N HIS A 270 12.12 -18.76 -13.97
CA HIS A 270 11.55 -19.26 -15.23
C HIS A 270 11.51 -20.79 -15.35
N ASP A 271 12.31 -21.52 -14.56
CA ASP A 271 12.40 -22.98 -14.58
C ASP A 271 11.36 -23.67 -13.67
N ARG A 272 10.62 -22.93 -12.83
CA ARG A 272 9.51 -23.45 -12.00
C ARG A 272 8.25 -23.80 -12.80
N GLY A 273 8.32 -23.74 -14.13
CA GLY A 273 7.24 -24.03 -15.05
C GLY A 273 6.28 -22.86 -15.24
N PRO A 274 5.37 -22.95 -16.24
CA PRO A 274 4.42 -21.88 -16.56
C PRO A 274 3.32 -21.70 -15.49
N ASP A 275 3.20 -22.63 -14.54
CA ASP A 275 2.09 -22.72 -13.59
C ASP A 275 2.31 -21.94 -12.28
N PHE A 276 3.50 -21.34 -12.08
CA PHE A 276 3.79 -20.48 -10.92
C PHE A 276 3.69 -18.99 -11.28
N PRO A 277 3.03 -18.14 -10.47
CA PRO A 277 2.37 -18.43 -9.20
C PRO A 277 1.11 -19.29 -9.35
N CYS A 278 0.96 -20.25 -8.43
CA CYS A 278 -0.17 -21.19 -8.36
C CYS A 278 -1.45 -20.53 -7.82
N ALA A 279 -1.29 -19.58 -6.89
CA ALA A 279 -2.40 -18.85 -6.29
C ALA A 279 -3.05 -17.90 -7.30
N LYS A 280 -4.39 -17.79 -7.26
CA LYS A 280 -5.12 -16.86 -8.13
C LYS A 280 -5.08 -15.46 -7.54
N ILE A 281 -4.38 -14.55 -8.22
CA ILE A 281 -4.26 -13.14 -7.80
C ILE A 281 -5.38 -12.32 -8.44
N ILE A 282 -6.09 -11.55 -7.61
CA ILE A 282 -7.26 -10.73 -7.98
C ILE A 282 -6.94 -9.27 -7.66
N GLY A 283 -6.76 -8.46 -8.70
CA GLY A 283 -6.59 -7.01 -8.59
C GLY A 283 -7.94 -6.29 -8.55
N LEU A 284 -8.16 -5.42 -7.57
CA LEU A 284 -9.40 -4.65 -7.46
C LEU A 284 -9.58 -3.62 -8.57
N VAL A 285 -8.49 -3.07 -9.12
CA VAL A 285 -8.54 -2.24 -10.33
C VAL A 285 -9.08 -3.03 -11.53
N ASN A 286 -8.55 -4.24 -11.74
CA ASN A 286 -9.03 -5.12 -12.80
C ASN A 286 -10.49 -5.56 -12.56
N ARG A 287 -10.88 -5.75 -11.30
CA ARG A 287 -12.26 -6.04 -10.90
C ARG A 287 -13.22 -4.88 -11.15
N LEU A 288 -12.77 -3.64 -10.95
CA LEU A 288 -13.55 -2.47 -11.31
C LEU A 288 -13.77 -2.42 -12.83
N ASN A 289 -12.73 -2.70 -13.62
CA ASN A 289 -12.81 -2.68 -15.08
C ASN A 289 -13.85 -3.68 -15.63
N THR A 290 -14.05 -4.83 -14.99
CA THR A 290 -15.12 -5.75 -15.41
C THR A 290 -16.50 -5.12 -15.27
N LEU A 291 -16.77 -4.34 -14.21
CA LEU A 291 -18.04 -3.60 -14.06
C LEU A 291 -18.21 -2.51 -15.12
N VAL A 292 -17.12 -1.82 -15.45
CA VAL A 292 -17.11 -0.78 -16.50
C VAL A 292 -17.49 -1.36 -17.88
N GLU A 293 -17.20 -2.65 -18.11
CA GLU A 293 -17.35 -3.34 -19.39
C GLU A 293 -18.56 -4.31 -19.45
N ALA A 294 -19.17 -4.68 -18.31
CA ALA A 294 -20.15 -5.77 -18.15
C ALA A 294 -21.44 -5.67 -19.00
N THR A 295 -21.74 -4.54 -19.64
CA THR A 295 -22.98 -4.32 -20.40
C THR A 295 -22.77 -3.76 -21.81
N GLY A 296 -21.56 -3.93 -22.39
CA GLY A 296 -21.28 -3.52 -23.76
C GLY A 296 -21.23 -2.00 -23.92
N GLU A 297 -22.28 -1.40 -24.49
CA GLU A 297 -22.32 0.05 -24.64
C GLU A 297 -22.49 0.76 -23.30
N GLU A 298 -23.33 0.30 -22.37
CA GLU A 298 -23.58 1.01 -21.11
C GLU A 298 -22.50 0.74 -20.06
N CYS A 299 -22.05 1.78 -19.35
CA CYS A 299 -21.16 1.64 -18.20
C CYS A 299 -22.02 1.52 -16.93
N SER A 300 -21.83 0.45 -16.16
CA SER A 300 -22.67 0.15 -14.99
C SER A 300 -22.30 0.92 -13.71
N ILE A 301 -21.18 1.64 -13.71
CA ILE A 301 -20.66 2.34 -12.53
C ILE A 301 -21.67 3.33 -11.91
N PRO A 302 -22.33 4.23 -12.68
CA PRO A 302 -23.35 5.13 -12.12
C PRO A 302 -24.53 4.41 -11.50
N ARG A 303 -24.92 3.25 -12.06
CA ARG A 303 -26.00 2.40 -11.52
C ARG A 303 -25.63 1.83 -10.15
N TYR A 304 -24.39 1.37 -9.99
CA TYR A 304 -23.94 0.70 -8.77
C TYR A 304 -23.46 1.64 -7.66
N PHE A 305 -22.90 2.78 -8.06
CA PHE A 305 -22.32 3.75 -7.14
C PHE A 305 -22.87 5.16 -7.40
N PRO A 306 -24.21 5.35 -7.40
CA PRO A 306 -24.86 6.58 -7.87
C PRO A 306 -24.43 7.82 -7.07
N LYS A 307 -24.12 7.66 -5.79
CA LYS A 307 -23.78 8.76 -4.87
C LYS A 307 -22.32 9.22 -4.95
N THR A 308 -21.42 8.37 -5.41
CA THR A 308 -19.97 8.56 -5.26
C THR A 308 -19.23 8.66 -6.58
N TRP A 309 -19.79 8.14 -7.69
CA TRP A 309 -19.09 8.05 -8.96
C TRP A 309 -18.66 9.42 -9.52
N LYS A 310 -19.53 10.44 -9.50
CA LYS A 310 -19.19 11.77 -10.06
C LYS A 310 -17.94 12.33 -9.39
N ASP A 311 -17.93 12.35 -8.07
CA ASP A 311 -16.79 12.82 -7.29
C ASP A 311 -15.54 11.95 -7.54
N ALA A 312 -15.67 10.63 -7.52
CA ALA A 312 -14.56 9.70 -7.71
C ALA A 312 -13.87 9.83 -9.09
N TYR A 313 -14.57 10.28 -10.13
CA TYR A 313 -14.01 10.40 -11.49
C TYR A 313 -13.68 11.84 -11.92
N TYR A 314 -14.38 12.86 -11.42
CA TYR A 314 -14.30 14.23 -11.95
C TYR A 314 -13.67 15.25 -11.02
N LYS A 315 -13.70 15.01 -9.70
CA LYS A 315 -13.05 15.92 -8.73
C LYS A 315 -11.51 15.88 -8.81
N ASN A 316 -10.96 15.11 -9.75
CA ASN A 316 -9.54 14.98 -9.99
C ASN A 316 -8.93 16.13 -10.82
N GLU A 317 -9.71 16.79 -11.66
CA GLU A 317 -9.17 17.61 -12.75
C GLU A 317 -8.96 19.08 -12.40
N SER A 318 -9.60 19.61 -11.35
CA SER A 318 -9.54 21.03 -10.99
C SER A 318 -8.18 21.52 -10.45
N ASN A 319 -7.22 20.63 -10.20
CA ASN A 319 -5.90 21.00 -9.67
C ASN A 319 -4.73 20.86 -10.67
N ASN A 320 -4.95 20.40 -11.91
CA ASN A 320 -3.83 20.14 -12.84
C ASN A 320 -4.01 20.63 -14.28
N ASN A 321 -5.16 21.20 -14.67
CA ASN A 321 -5.36 21.73 -16.02
C ASN A 321 -5.62 23.25 -15.99
N SER A 322 -4.56 24.04 -15.81
CA SER A 322 -4.56 25.45 -16.22
C SER A 322 -3.96 25.64 -17.63
N GLN A 323 -3.95 24.59 -18.47
CA GLN A 323 -3.37 24.63 -19.81
C GLN A 323 -4.18 23.92 -20.91
N HIS A 324 -5.43 23.56 -20.65
CA HIS A 324 -6.38 23.38 -21.75
C HIS A 324 -7.38 24.54 -21.71
N ASN A 325 -7.14 25.54 -22.57
CA ASN A 325 -8.22 26.30 -23.15
C ASN A 325 -9.19 25.27 -23.73
N ASP A 326 -10.37 25.17 -23.15
CA ASP A 326 -11.61 25.38 -23.87
C ASP A 326 -12.67 25.83 -22.86
N ASN A 327 -13.32 26.94 -23.21
CA ASN A 327 -14.49 27.45 -22.52
C ASN A 327 -15.58 26.38 -22.62
N GLU A 328 -15.94 25.76 -21.50
CA GLU A 328 -17.28 25.26 -21.24
C GLU A 328 -17.35 24.88 -19.75
N GLU A 329 -17.83 25.81 -18.93
CA GLU A 329 -18.48 25.44 -17.67
C GLU A 329 -19.70 24.59 -18.06
N GLU A 330 -19.55 23.27 -18.18
CA GLU A 330 -20.69 22.39 -18.44
C GLU A 330 -21.55 22.32 -17.16
N GLU A 331 -22.67 23.03 -17.16
CA GLU A 331 -23.80 22.72 -16.30
C GLU A 331 -24.28 21.29 -16.60
N VAL A 332 -23.89 20.35 -15.74
CA VAL A 332 -24.28 18.94 -15.82
C VAL A 332 -25.73 18.78 -15.35
N HIS A 333 -26.69 19.05 -16.23
CA HIS A 333 -28.10 18.67 -16.05
C HIS A 333 -28.39 17.36 -16.78
N SER A 334 -28.23 16.24 -16.08
CA SER A 334 -28.89 14.98 -16.41
C SER A 334 -30.00 14.77 -15.39
N ASP A 335 -31.25 14.89 -15.82
CA ASP A 335 -32.44 14.65 -14.98
C ASP A 335 -32.63 13.17 -14.60
N ASP A 336 -31.88 12.25 -15.24
CA ASP A 336 -31.77 10.85 -14.84
C ASP A 336 -30.40 10.59 -14.20
N GLU A 337 -30.36 10.30 -12.90
CA GLU A 337 -29.14 9.99 -12.14
C GLU A 337 -28.37 8.77 -12.67
N THR A 338 -29.02 7.92 -13.48
CA THR A 338 -28.46 6.65 -14.00
C THR A 338 -27.92 6.71 -15.42
N SER A 339 -28.28 7.73 -16.22
CA SER A 339 -27.83 7.82 -17.61
C SER A 339 -26.57 8.69 -17.71
N ILE A 340 -25.58 8.23 -18.49
CA ILE A 340 -24.32 8.98 -18.72
C ILE A 340 -24.04 9.18 -20.21
N THR A 341 -23.43 10.31 -20.54
CA THR A 341 -23.05 10.65 -21.91
C THR A 341 -21.92 9.74 -22.43
N LYS A 342 -21.75 9.68 -23.76
CA LYS A 342 -20.65 8.94 -24.40
C LYS A 342 -19.26 9.46 -23.95
N GLN A 343 -19.13 10.77 -23.73
CA GLN A 343 -17.90 11.36 -23.22
C GLN A 343 -17.65 10.92 -21.77
N GLN A 344 -18.67 10.98 -20.91
CA GLN A 344 -18.56 10.53 -19.52
C GLN A 344 -18.16 9.05 -19.42
N ARG A 345 -18.77 8.22 -20.26
CA ARG A 345 -18.43 6.80 -20.40
C ARG A 345 -16.97 6.57 -20.80
N THR A 346 -16.47 7.35 -21.76
CA THR A 346 -15.08 7.27 -22.23
C THR A 346 -14.11 7.69 -21.12
N HIS A 347 -14.45 8.74 -20.37
CA HIS A 347 -13.69 9.20 -19.22
C HIS A 347 -13.61 8.14 -18.11
N ILE A 348 -14.75 7.57 -17.72
CA ILE A 348 -14.82 6.50 -16.72
C ILE A 348 -13.94 5.31 -17.15
N ARG A 349 -14.03 4.87 -18.40
CA ARG A 349 -13.19 3.80 -18.95
C ARG A 349 -11.69 4.12 -18.86
N LYS A 350 -11.30 5.33 -19.22
CA LYS A 350 -9.89 5.77 -19.18
C LYS A 350 -9.36 5.81 -17.74
N MET A 351 -10.12 6.39 -16.82
CA MET A 351 -9.71 6.58 -15.43
C MET A 351 -9.71 5.28 -14.64
N SER A 352 -10.63 4.34 -14.93
CA SER A 352 -10.74 3.07 -14.19
C SER A 352 -9.51 2.17 -14.37
N LYS A 353 -8.85 2.24 -15.53
CA LYS A 353 -7.65 1.43 -15.82
C LYS A 353 -6.51 1.64 -14.82
N ASN A 354 -6.40 2.85 -14.24
CA ASN A 354 -5.35 3.23 -13.30
C ASN A 354 -5.92 4.06 -12.14
N MET A 355 -7.12 3.72 -11.66
CA MET A 355 -7.79 4.49 -10.60
C MET A 355 -7.01 4.40 -9.28
N GLU A 356 -6.62 5.54 -8.71
CA GLU A 356 -5.98 5.66 -7.39
C GLU A 356 -6.77 4.92 -6.29
N PHE A 357 -6.09 4.33 -5.30
CA PHE A 357 -6.76 3.54 -4.26
C PHE A 357 -7.72 4.41 -3.43
N ARG A 358 -7.38 5.67 -3.18
CA ARG A 358 -8.29 6.67 -2.59
C ARG A 358 -9.59 6.83 -3.34
N ASN A 359 -9.53 6.96 -4.66
CA ASN A 359 -10.71 7.11 -5.51
C ASN A 359 -11.54 5.83 -5.53
N LEU A 360 -10.90 4.66 -5.58
CA LEU A 360 -11.59 3.37 -5.52
C LEU A 360 -12.26 3.13 -4.15
N CYS A 361 -11.58 3.50 -3.07
CA CYS A 361 -12.11 3.44 -1.71
C CYS A 361 -13.35 4.34 -1.59
N TYR A 362 -13.27 5.59 -2.04
CA TYR A 362 -14.41 6.51 -2.00
C TYR A 362 -15.56 6.06 -2.90
N LEU A 363 -15.27 5.61 -4.13
CA LEU A 363 -16.28 5.10 -5.05
C LEU A 363 -17.13 4.00 -4.39
N THR A 364 -16.47 3.06 -3.71
CA THR A 364 -17.13 1.87 -3.20
C THR A 364 -17.64 1.99 -1.76
N THR A 365 -17.04 2.83 -0.93
CA THR A 365 -17.38 2.94 0.51
C THR A 365 -18.02 4.27 0.90
N GLY A 366 -17.86 5.32 0.08
CA GLY A 366 -18.29 6.68 0.39
C GLY A 366 -17.36 7.44 1.35
N TYR A 367 -16.27 6.82 1.82
CA TYR A 367 -15.28 7.45 2.68
C TYR A 367 -14.02 7.81 1.91
N ASP A 368 -13.42 8.95 2.26
CA ASP A 368 -12.13 9.33 1.72
C ASP A 368 -11.01 8.45 2.28
N TYR A 369 -9.87 8.33 1.61
CA TYR A 369 -8.72 7.57 2.13
C TYR A 369 -7.47 8.44 2.19
N ASP A 370 -6.67 8.29 3.26
CA ASP A 370 -5.40 8.97 3.42
C ASP A 370 -4.26 8.11 2.86
N GLU A 371 -3.83 8.42 1.64
CA GLU A 371 -2.72 7.71 0.97
C GLU A 371 -1.35 8.27 1.34
N SER A 372 -1.22 9.16 2.32
CA SER A 372 0.07 9.79 2.65
C SER A 372 1.17 8.79 2.98
N GLU A 373 0.79 7.65 3.56
CA GLU A 373 1.70 6.57 3.93
C GLU A 373 1.83 5.50 2.83
N SER A 374 1.06 5.59 1.74
CA SER A 374 1.09 4.60 0.65
C SER A 374 2.08 4.94 -0.46
N GLU A 375 2.79 6.07 -0.37
CA GLU A 375 3.81 6.49 -1.33
C GLU A 375 5.17 5.81 -1.03
N PRO A 376 6.06 5.60 -2.03
CA PRO A 376 7.40 5.04 -1.80
C PRO A 376 8.28 5.85 -0.83
N TYR A 377 7.93 7.12 -0.61
CA TYR A 377 8.60 8.03 0.33
C TYR A 377 8.01 8.01 1.74
N SER A 378 7.05 7.15 2.04
CA SER A 378 6.36 7.07 3.34
C SER A 378 7.22 6.56 4.50
N PHE A 379 8.53 6.47 4.26
CA PHE A 379 9.56 6.26 5.27
C PHE A 379 9.31 4.99 6.12
N TRP A 380 8.89 3.91 5.45
CA TRP A 380 8.59 2.62 6.09
C TRP A 380 9.80 1.96 6.77
N HIS A 381 11.03 2.39 6.46
CA HIS A 381 12.26 1.95 7.15
C HIS A 381 12.45 2.57 8.55
N ARG A 382 11.52 3.41 9.02
CA ARG A 382 11.54 4.02 10.36
C ARG A 382 11.55 2.95 11.47
N LYS A 383 12.37 3.17 12.51
CA LYS A 383 12.43 2.30 13.69
C LYS A 383 12.38 3.13 14.99
N PRO A 384 11.37 2.97 15.85
CA PRO A 384 10.14 2.18 15.62
C PRO A 384 9.20 2.87 14.61
N LEU A 385 8.34 2.08 13.95
CA LEU A 385 7.19 2.63 13.24
C LEU A 385 6.33 3.49 14.17
N ARG A 386 5.68 4.53 13.64
CA ARG A 386 4.69 5.30 14.39
C ARG A 386 3.36 4.54 14.47
N ASP A 387 2.51 4.93 15.42
CA ASP A 387 1.15 4.38 15.53
C ASP A 387 0.34 4.56 14.25
N GLN A 388 0.48 5.70 13.58
CA GLN A 388 -0.27 5.99 12.36
C GLN A 388 0.15 5.09 11.18
N GLN A 389 1.44 4.77 11.08
CA GLN A 389 1.96 3.83 10.09
C GLN A 389 1.40 2.42 10.33
N ARG A 390 1.36 1.96 11.59
CA ARG A 390 0.72 0.69 11.96
C ARG A 390 -0.79 0.70 11.67
N GLN A 391 -1.47 1.78 12.02
CA GLN A 391 -2.90 1.97 11.76
C GLN A 391 -3.21 1.98 10.26
N GLU A 392 -2.35 2.57 9.43
CA GLU A 392 -2.54 2.59 7.98
C GLU A 392 -2.43 1.19 7.39
N MET A 393 -1.44 0.37 7.78
CA MET A 393 -1.34 -1.03 7.30
C MET A 393 -2.62 -1.82 7.58
N LEU A 394 -3.14 -1.70 8.80
CA LEU A 394 -4.39 -2.33 9.21
C LEU A 394 -5.59 -1.80 8.42
N THR A 395 -5.73 -0.47 8.37
CA THR A 395 -6.87 0.21 7.71
C THR A 395 -6.90 -0.10 6.21
N ARG A 396 -5.74 -0.21 5.56
CA ARG A 396 -5.64 -0.58 4.14
C ARG A 396 -6.12 -1.99 3.87
N LEU A 397 -5.73 -2.96 4.71
CA LEU A 397 -6.22 -4.35 4.60
C LEU A 397 -7.73 -4.44 4.79
N VAL A 398 -8.29 -3.66 5.73
CA VAL A 398 -9.74 -3.59 5.97
C VAL A 398 -10.47 -2.91 4.81
N ALA A 399 -9.92 -1.83 4.26
CA ALA A 399 -10.46 -1.18 3.07
C ALA A 399 -10.44 -2.12 1.85
N LEU A 400 -9.37 -2.89 1.63
CA LEU A 400 -9.33 -3.93 0.59
C LEU A 400 -10.49 -4.92 0.72
N TYR A 401 -10.80 -5.35 1.94
CA TYR A 401 -11.94 -6.23 2.21
C TYR A 401 -13.28 -5.59 1.83
N ASP A 402 -13.55 -4.37 2.29
CA ASP A 402 -14.83 -3.70 2.01
C ASP A 402 -15.01 -3.31 0.55
N ILE A 403 -13.94 -2.83 -0.11
CA ILE A 403 -13.94 -2.60 -1.56
C ILE A 403 -14.31 -3.90 -2.28
N THR A 404 -13.69 -5.02 -1.88
CA THR A 404 -13.99 -6.33 -2.47
C THR A 404 -15.44 -6.73 -2.26
N LEU A 405 -15.98 -6.56 -1.05
CA LEU A 405 -17.37 -6.86 -0.75
C LEU A 405 -18.31 -6.04 -1.63
N ASN A 406 -18.08 -4.73 -1.73
CA ASN A 406 -18.94 -3.81 -2.48
C ASN A 406 -18.86 -4.02 -3.99
N LEU A 407 -17.67 -4.31 -4.54
CA LEU A 407 -17.52 -4.68 -5.95
C LEU A 407 -18.21 -6.02 -6.25
N ASN A 408 -18.11 -7.00 -5.36
CA ASN A 408 -18.81 -8.29 -5.54
C ASN A 408 -20.33 -8.13 -5.44
N ASN A 409 -20.82 -7.28 -4.53
CA ASN A 409 -22.25 -6.95 -4.44
C ASN A 409 -22.75 -6.27 -5.72
N ALA A 410 -21.98 -5.34 -6.30
CA ALA A 410 -22.30 -4.74 -7.58
C ALA A 410 -22.35 -5.80 -8.69
N MET A 411 -21.34 -6.65 -8.79
CA MET A 411 -21.29 -7.72 -9.80
C MET A 411 -22.44 -8.72 -9.66
N SER A 412 -22.84 -9.08 -8.45
CA SER A 412 -23.94 -10.04 -8.23
C SER A 412 -25.29 -9.58 -8.82
N GLN A 413 -25.43 -8.28 -9.12
CA GLN A 413 -26.62 -7.71 -9.74
C GLN A 413 -26.62 -7.85 -11.27
N ASP A 414 -25.48 -8.11 -11.90
CA ASP A 414 -25.40 -8.32 -13.34
C ASP A 414 -25.87 -9.73 -13.73
N PRO A 415 -26.69 -9.87 -14.79
CA PRO A 415 -27.13 -11.18 -15.28
C PRO A 415 -25.98 -12.13 -15.62
N GLU A 416 -24.84 -11.60 -16.09
CA GLU A 416 -23.64 -12.38 -16.42
C GLU A 416 -23.09 -13.14 -15.20
N TYR A 417 -23.27 -12.60 -13.99
CA TYR A 417 -22.70 -13.17 -12.78
C TYR A 417 -23.72 -13.93 -11.91
N LYS A 418 -24.96 -14.13 -12.41
CA LYS A 418 -25.96 -14.96 -11.74
C LYS A 418 -25.50 -16.42 -11.65
N GLY A 419 -25.52 -16.97 -10.45
CA GLY A 419 -25.16 -18.37 -10.19
C GLY A 419 -23.68 -18.62 -9.87
N HIS A 420 -22.85 -17.58 -9.79
CA HIS A 420 -21.51 -17.69 -9.22
C HIS A 420 -21.55 -17.67 -7.69
N ASP A 421 -20.68 -18.47 -7.05
CA ASP A 421 -20.50 -18.43 -5.60
C ASP A 421 -20.01 -17.06 -5.14
N PHE A 422 -20.52 -16.57 -4.01
CA PHE A 422 -20.09 -15.32 -3.41
C PHE A 422 -18.96 -15.56 -2.40
N PRO A 423 -17.87 -14.76 -2.41
CA PRO A 423 -17.52 -13.72 -3.38
C PRO A 423 -17.14 -14.29 -4.77
N ILE A 424 -17.51 -13.57 -5.84
CA ILE A 424 -17.48 -14.02 -7.25
C ILE A 424 -16.04 -14.02 -7.84
N PHE A 425 -15.11 -14.77 -7.27
CA PHE A 425 -13.71 -14.77 -7.74
C PHE A 425 -13.48 -15.46 -9.10
N SER A 426 -14.49 -16.10 -9.67
CA SER A 426 -14.44 -16.86 -10.92
C SER A 426 -14.80 -16.09 -12.20
N ALA A 427 -15.35 -14.87 -12.10
CA ALA A 427 -15.76 -14.09 -13.27
C ALA A 427 -14.59 -13.84 -14.25
N ARG A 428 -14.87 -13.89 -15.57
CA ARG A 428 -13.88 -13.62 -16.62
C ARG A 428 -13.38 -12.19 -16.48
N VAL A 429 -12.06 -12.04 -16.50
CA VAL A 429 -11.39 -10.73 -16.58
C VAL A 429 -11.50 -10.27 -18.03
N GLY A 430 -12.04 -9.07 -18.27
CA GLY A 430 -12.01 -8.44 -19.59
C GLY A 430 -10.57 -8.40 -20.10
N LYS A 431 -10.36 -8.76 -21.37
CA LYS A 431 -9.02 -8.65 -21.98
C LYS A 431 -8.65 -7.16 -22.00
N CYS A 432 -7.67 -6.76 -21.18
CA CYS A 432 -7.09 -5.42 -21.21
C CYS A 432 -6.44 -5.10 -22.55
#